data_AF-A0A850M0J1-F1
#
_entry.id   AF-A0A850M0J1-F1
#
_cell.length_a   1.000
_cell.length_b   1.000
_cell.length_c   1.000
_cell.angle_alpha   90.00
_cell.angle_beta   90.00
_cell.angle_gamma   90.00
#
_symmetry.space_group_name_H-M   'P 1'
#
loop_
_entity.id
_entity.type
_entity.pdbx_description
1 polymer ?
#
loop_
_entity_poly.entity_id
_entity_poly.type
_entity_poly.pdbx_seq_one_letter_code
_entity_poly.pdbx_strand_id
1 'polypeptide(L)'
;MDIISMNKKAKAFVKRAKSMASESDYEGAINELKYILEMDGVDTEIIRDMYEFLAGLIEKSNGDGVINAVALLINGHLFEDPFIDMNVSRALQAMESFSTKVPITALMNSRDRVLHWCVTNTGEFDRVSIEDIAKDLNIDTSTVEKILENAVFDGDLIGEYDELKKELVCLPFEKEKRQLKCVICHQMVMFDDPELVRCKFCKSAAHRSHIMKWVRAAGEKCPRCMSKLELQEGI
;
A
#
# COMPACT_ATOMS: atom_id res chain seq x y z
N MET A 1 14.14 -6.35 25.62
CA MET A 1 14.08 -7.79 25.23
C MET A 1 15.05 -7.96 24.08
N ASP A 2 15.91 -8.98 24.05
CA ASP A 2 16.77 -9.18 22.88
C ASP A 2 15.94 -9.63 21.66
N ILE A 3 16.45 -9.37 20.45
CA ILE A 3 15.75 -9.63 19.18
C ILE A 3 15.41 -11.13 19.03
N ILE A 4 16.28 -12.01 19.52
CA ILE A 4 16.12 -13.47 19.41
C ILE A 4 14.93 -13.95 20.25
N SER A 5 14.85 -13.49 21.50
CA SER A 5 13.77 -13.78 22.44
C SER A 5 12.43 -13.25 21.93
N MET A 6 12.44 -12.05 21.34
CA MET A 6 11.27 -11.43 20.74
C MET A 6 10.74 -12.21 19.53
N ASN A 7 11.60 -12.57 18.58
CA ASN A 7 11.21 -13.37 17.41
C ASN A 7 10.68 -14.75 17.81
N LYS A 8 11.26 -15.37 18.84
CA LYS A 8 10.74 -16.62 19.40
C LYS A 8 9.34 -16.46 19.98
N LYS A 9 9.08 -15.33 20.65
CA LYS A 9 7.76 -15.01 21.20
C LYS A 9 6.73 -14.75 20.09
N ALA A 10 7.09 -13.97 19.07
CA ALA A 10 6.23 -13.70 17.90
C ALA A 10 5.86 -15.00 17.16
N LYS A 11 6.83 -15.90 16.90
CA LYS A 11 6.54 -17.24 16.33
C LYS A 11 5.58 -18.06 17.19
N ALA A 12 5.67 -17.95 18.51
CA ALA A 12 4.75 -18.65 19.41
C ALA A 12 3.32 -18.08 19.35
N PHE A 13 3.16 -16.75 19.22
CA PHE A 13 1.86 -16.11 18.98
C PHE A 13 1.23 -16.62 17.68
N VAL A 14 1.96 -16.61 16.56
CA VAL A 14 1.44 -17.12 15.27
C VAL A 14 1.01 -18.58 15.38
N LYS A 15 1.82 -19.42 16.04
CA LYS A 15 1.49 -20.85 16.22
C LYS A 15 0.23 -21.04 17.06
N ARG A 16 0.05 -20.26 18.15
CA ARG A 16 -1.16 -20.33 18.98
C ARG A 16 -2.39 -19.86 18.21
N ALA A 17 -2.28 -18.75 17.47
CA ALA A 17 -3.35 -18.24 16.63
C ALA A 17 -3.83 -19.28 15.60
N LYS A 18 -2.88 -19.98 14.94
CA LYS A 18 -3.18 -21.09 14.00
C LYS A 18 -3.92 -22.25 14.69
N SER A 19 -3.56 -22.59 15.93
CA SER A 19 -4.24 -23.61 16.72
C SER A 19 -5.66 -23.19 17.09
N MET A 20 -5.85 -21.97 17.60
CA MET A 20 -7.16 -21.42 17.98
C MET A 20 -8.10 -21.38 16.77
N ALA A 21 -7.62 -20.92 15.62
CA ALA A 21 -8.43 -20.90 14.41
C ALA A 21 -8.84 -22.30 13.93
N SER A 22 -8.01 -23.33 14.16
CA SER A 22 -8.39 -24.72 13.85
C SER A 22 -9.52 -25.25 14.74
N GLU A 23 -9.68 -24.65 15.92
CA GLU A 23 -10.78 -24.91 16.86
C GLU A 23 -11.95 -23.93 16.64
N SER A 24 -11.94 -23.16 15.56
CA SER A 24 -12.91 -22.09 15.23
C SER A 24 -12.93 -20.91 16.21
N ASP A 25 -11.91 -20.77 17.07
CA ASP A 25 -11.71 -19.58 17.91
C ASP A 25 -10.96 -18.49 17.12
N TYR A 26 -11.69 -17.85 16.21
CA TYR A 26 -11.15 -16.80 15.36
C TYR A 26 -10.83 -15.52 16.13
N GLU A 27 -11.62 -15.18 17.15
CA GLU A 27 -11.41 -13.99 17.96
C GLU A 27 -10.16 -14.12 18.84
N GLY A 28 -9.96 -15.28 19.48
CA GLY A 28 -8.73 -15.60 20.19
C GLY A 28 -7.52 -15.57 19.27
N ALA A 29 -7.63 -16.15 18.07
CA ALA A 29 -6.56 -16.11 17.08
C ALA A 29 -6.18 -14.67 16.68
N ILE A 30 -7.15 -13.81 16.40
CA ILE A 30 -6.95 -12.40 16.04
C ILE A 30 -6.27 -11.63 17.19
N ASN A 31 -6.68 -11.88 18.45
CA ASN A 31 -6.09 -11.22 19.61
C ASN A 31 -4.63 -11.64 19.86
N GLU A 32 -4.25 -12.89 19.59
CA GLU A 32 -2.85 -13.32 19.65
C GLU A 32 -1.99 -12.58 18.61
N LEU A 33 -2.53 -12.31 17.42
CA LEU A 33 -1.79 -11.65 16.32
C LEU A 33 -1.65 -10.13 16.53
N LYS A 34 -2.60 -9.48 17.21
CA LYS A 34 -2.50 -8.06 17.60
C LYS A 34 -1.19 -7.75 18.32
N TYR A 35 -0.80 -8.60 19.26
CA TYR A 35 0.42 -8.41 20.02
C TYR A 35 1.69 -8.41 19.16
N ILE A 36 1.68 -9.09 18.01
CA ILE A 36 2.83 -9.10 17.10
C ILE A 36 3.00 -7.74 16.43
N LEU A 37 1.90 -7.07 16.08
CA LEU A 37 1.93 -5.74 15.45
C LEU A 37 2.44 -4.64 16.40
N GLU A 38 2.30 -4.84 17.71
CA GLU A 38 2.80 -3.94 18.75
C GLU A 38 4.26 -4.23 19.13
N MET A 39 4.90 -5.26 18.55
CA MET A 39 6.28 -5.65 18.87
C MET A 39 7.27 -5.02 17.89
N ASP A 40 8.13 -4.12 18.40
CA ASP A 40 9.18 -3.46 17.61
C ASP A 40 10.33 -4.40 17.24
N GLY A 41 10.66 -4.50 15.95
CA GLY A 41 11.84 -5.23 15.46
C GLY A 41 11.61 -6.73 15.23
N VAL A 42 10.36 -7.17 15.13
CA VAL A 42 10.01 -8.53 14.72
C VAL A 42 10.49 -8.77 13.29
N ASP A 43 11.02 -9.98 13.06
CA ASP A 43 11.48 -10.41 11.75
C ASP A 43 10.37 -10.34 10.70
N THR A 44 10.68 -9.74 9.54
CA THR A 44 9.74 -9.57 8.42
C THR A 44 9.12 -10.88 7.96
N GLU A 45 9.83 -12.01 8.01
CA GLU A 45 9.27 -13.33 7.65
C GLU A 45 8.15 -13.76 8.60
N ILE A 46 8.25 -13.42 9.89
CA ILE A 46 7.21 -13.73 10.87
C ILE A 46 5.98 -12.87 10.60
N ILE A 47 6.19 -11.59 10.25
CA ILE A 47 5.09 -10.72 9.87
C ILE A 47 4.41 -11.23 8.59
N ARG A 48 5.17 -11.62 7.57
CA ARG A 48 4.62 -12.22 6.35
C ARG A 48 3.77 -13.47 6.64
N ASP A 49 4.25 -14.39 7.47
CA ASP A 49 3.49 -15.59 7.87
C ASP A 49 2.19 -15.25 8.60
N MET A 50 2.21 -14.22 9.46
CA MET A 50 1.00 -13.70 10.11
C MET A 50 -0.01 -13.15 9.08
N TYR A 51 0.45 -12.33 8.13
CA TYR A 51 -0.41 -11.72 7.11
C TYR A 51 -1.02 -12.76 6.16
N GLU A 52 -0.23 -13.74 5.73
CA GLU A 52 -0.73 -14.87 4.93
C GLU A 52 -1.80 -15.65 5.69
N PHE A 53 -1.58 -15.89 6.98
CA PHE A 53 -2.56 -16.57 7.82
C PHE A 53 -3.85 -15.76 7.99
N LEU A 54 -3.77 -14.46 8.25
CA LEU A 54 -4.93 -13.57 8.36
C LEU A 54 -5.77 -13.57 7.06
N ALA A 55 -5.11 -13.48 5.90
CA ALA A 55 -5.80 -13.54 4.61
C ALA A 55 -6.51 -14.88 4.40
N GLY A 56 -5.83 -16.01 4.68
CA GLY A 56 -6.45 -17.33 4.59
C GLY A 56 -7.61 -17.55 5.58
N LEU A 57 -7.59 -16.87 6.73
CA LEU A 57 -8.64 -16.93 7.73
C LEU A 57 -9.89 -16.17 7.27
N ILE A 58 -9.72 -15.03 6.59
CA ILE A 58 -10.81 -14.28 5.93
C ILE A 58 -11.44 -15.12 4.82
N GLU A 59 -10.63 -15.77 3.98
CA GLU A 59 -11.11 -16.63 2.88
C GLU A 59 -11.95 -17.81 3.41
N LYS A 60 -11.55 -18.43 4.53
CA LYS A 60 -12.21 -19.64 5.07
C LYS A 60 -13.44 -19.36 5.92
N SER A 61 -13.55 -18.19 6.52
CA SER A 61 -14.59 -17.87 7.49
C SER A 61 -15.91 -17.38 6.88
N ASN A 62 -15.99 -17.23 5.55
CA ASN A 62 -17.17 -16.69 4.84
C ASN A 62 -17.69 -15.36 5.47
N GLY A 63 -16.78 -14.55 6.01
CA GLY A 63 -17.08 -13.21 6.54
C GLY A 63 -17.63 -13.14 7.98
N ASP A 64 -18.13 -14.23 8.58
CA ASP A 64 -19.00 -14.16 9.77
C ASP A 64 -18.29 -14.11 11.14
N GLY A 65 -17.00 -13.78 11.18
CA GLY A 65 -16.28 -13.59 12.46
C GLY A 65 -14.96 -12.86 12.37
N VAL A 66 -14.63 -12.30 11.20
CA VAL A 66 -13.23 -12.02 10.84
C VAL A 66 -13.04 -10.60 10.29
N ILE A 67 -14.07 -9.75 10.38
CA ILE A 67 -13.95 -8.31 10.12
C ILE A 67 -12.80 -7.69 10.96
N ASN A 68 -12.60 -8.19 12.18
CA ASN A 68 -11.50 -7.73 13.05
C ASN A 68 -10.10 -8.12 12.53
N ALA A 69 -9.96 -9.18 11.72
CA ALA A 69 -8.69 -9.54 11.07
C ALA A 69 -8.35 -8.59 9.92
N VAL A 70 -9.37 -8.03 9.26
CA VAL A 70 -9.22 -7.05 8.18
C VAL A 70 -8.63 -5.77 8.73
N ALA A 71 -9.12 -5.32 9.88
CA ALA A 71 -8.54 -4.17 10.58
C ALA A 71 -7.06 -4.39 10.94
N LEU A 72 -6.65 -5.63 11.26
CA LEU A 72 -5.23 -5.93 11.51
C LEU A 72 -4.38 -5.95 10.26
N LEU A 73 -4.91 -6.50 9.16
CA LEU A 73 -4.27 -6.46 7.86
C LEU A 73 -4.05 -5.01 7.39
N ILE A 74 -5.06 -4.16 7.58
CA ILE A 74 -5.02 -2.75 7.16
C ILE A 74 -4.17 -1.90 8.11
N ASN A 75 -4.18 -2.13 9.43
CA ASN A 75 -3.46 -1.28 10.38
C ASN A 75 -1.97 -1.64 10.55
N GLY A 76 -1.51 -2.81 10.13
CA GLY A 76 -0.12 -3.17 10.36
C GLY A 76 0.86 -2.43 9.46
N HIS A 77 1.97 -2.03 10.06
CA HIS A 77 2.95 -1.03 9.61
C HIS A 77 3.84 -1.41 8.40
N LEU A 78 3.46 -2.37 7.56
CA LEU A 78 4.31 -2.83 6.45
C LEU A 78 3.65 -2.64 5.08
N PHE A 79 3.35 -1.37 4.78
CA PHE A 79 2.90 -0.93 3.45
C PHE A 79 4.00 -0.93 2.37
N GLU A 80 5.23 -1.30 2.71
CA GLU A 80 6.36 -1.36 1.76
C GLU A 80 6.69 -2.78 1.29
N ASP A 81 6.00 -3.81 1.80
CA ASP A 81 6.23 -5.22 1.42
C ASP A 81 5.19 -5.72 0.40
N PRO A 82 5.59 -6.04 -0.85
CA PRO A 82 4.65 -6.50 -1.89
C PRO A 82 3.88 -7.78 -1.53
N PHE A 83 4.43 -8.63 -0.65
CA PHE A 83 3.75 -9.84 -0.21
C PHE A 83 2.58 -9.52 0.73
N ILE A 84 2.76 -8.51 1.57
CA ILE A 84 1.71 -8.04 2.48
C ILE A 84 0.60 -7.39 1.67
N ASP A 85 0.94 -6.52 0.72
CA ASP A 85 -0.02 -5.87 -0.19
C ASP A 85 -0.85 -6.88 -1.01
N MET A 86 -0.22 -7.94 -1.51
CA MET A 86 -0.91 -9.04 -2.19
C MET A 86 -1.92 -9.75 -1.28
N ASN A 87 -1.54 -10.04 -0.03
CA ASN A 87 -2.44 -10.74 0.91
C ASN A 87 -3.59 -9.85 1.39
N VAL A 88 -3.35 -8.54 1.55
CA VAL A 88 -4.41 -7.56 1.75
C VAL A 88 -5.37 -7.60 0.55
N SER A 89 -4.86 -7.47 -0.68
CA SER A 89 -5.68 -7.51 -1.89
C SER A 89 -6.53 -8.78 -2.01
N ARG A 90 -5.96 -9.95 -1.70
CA ARG A 90 -6.70 -11.23 -1.66
C ARG A 90 -7.83 -11.22 -0.64
N ALA A 91 -7.55 -10.75 0.57
CA ALA A 91 -8.53 -10.64 1.63
C ALA A 91 -9.69 -9.70 1.25
N LEU A 92 -9.38 -8.58 0.60
CA LEU A 92 -10.39 -7.62 0.12
C LEU A 92 -11.28 -8.22 -0.97
N GLN A 93 -10.70 -8.90 -1.97
CA GLN A 93 -11.47 -9.59 -3.01
C GLN A 93 -12.40 -10.66 -2.42
N ALA A 94 -11.91 -11.42 -1.44
CA ALA A 94 -12.74 -12.38 -0.72
C ALA A 94 -13.92 -11.66 -0.05
N MET A 95 -13.69 -10.54 0.64
CA MET A 95 -14.76 -9.77 1.29
C MET A 95 -15.79 -9.15 0.34
N GLU A 96 -15.36 -8.65 -0.81
CA GLU A 96 -16.28 -8.14 -1.85
C GLU A 96 -17.28 -9.21 -2.29
N SER A 97 -16.86 -10.48 -2.28
CA SER A 97 -17.73 -11.61 -2.58
C SER A 97 -18.73 -11.95 -1.46
N PHE A 98 -18.52 -11.43 -0.24
CA PHE A 98 -19.28 -11.81 0.96
C PHE A 98 -20.20 -10.71 1.54
N SER A 99 -20.01 -9.41 1.26
CA SER A 99 -20.79 -8.38 1.98
C SER A 99 -21.04 -7.06 1.22
N THR A 100 -22.33 -6.75 1.05
CA THR A 100 -22.88 -5.43 0.69
C THR A 100 -22.95 -4.45 1.88
N LYS A 101 -22.33 -4.75 3.03
CA LYS A 101 -22.52 -4.02 4.30
C LYS A 101 -21.25 -3.43 4.93
N VAL A 102 -20.05 -3.74 4.43
CA VAL A 102 -18.82 -3.09 4.91
C VAL A 102 -18.60 -1.83 4.07
N PRO A 103 -18.48 -0.63 4.67
CA PRO A 103 -18.14 0.57 3.92
C PRO A 103 -16.84 0.34 3.15
N ILE A 104 -16.82 0.65 1.85
CA ILE A 104 -15.62 0.47 0.99
C ILE A 104 -14.39 1.13 1.62
N THR A 105 -14.57 2.24 2.33
CA THR A 105 -13.49 2.94 3.05
C THR A 105 -12.84 2.13 4.19
N ALA A 106 -13.56 1.18 4.79
CA ALA A 106 -13.02 0.25 5.80
C ALA A 106 -12.24 -0.91 5.18
N LEU A 107 -12.29 -1.04 3.85
CA LEU A 107 -11.58 -2.04 3.04
C LEU A 107 -10.36 -1.45 2.34
N MET A 108 -10.18 -0.13 2.37
CA MET A 108 -9.07 0.52 1.67
C MET A 108 -7.79 0.45 2.51
N ASN A 109 -6.67 0.12 1.88
CA ASN A 109 -5.35 0.27 2.49
C ASN A 109 -5.06 1.77 2.75
N SER A 110 -4.06 2.10 3.57
CA SER A 110 -3.74 3.49 3.92
C SER A 110 -3.50 4.38 2.69
N ARG A 111 -2.86 3.85 1.64
CA ARG A 111 -2.65 4.58 0.38
C ARG A 111 -3.98 4.95 -0.26
N ASP A 112 -4.86 3.99 -0.48
CA ASP A 112 -6.13 4.19 -1.15
C ASP A 112 -7.06 5.07 -0.30
N ARG A 113 -7.02 4.96 1.04
CA ARG A 113 -7.74 5.86 1.96
C ARG A 113 -7.29 7.30 1.80
N VAL A 114 -5.98 7.56 1.75
CA VAL A 114 -5.42 8.89 1.52
C VAL A 114 -5.82 9.42 0.14
N LEU A 115 -5.64 8.62 -0.92
CA LEU A 115 -6.02 9.01 -2.28
C LEU A 115 -7.51 9.36 -2.39
N HIS A 116 -8.37 8.52 -1.81
CA HIS A 116 -9.81 8.73 -1.80
C HIS A 116 -10.20 9.97 -0.98
N TRP A 117 -9.55 10.17 0.16
CA TRP A 117 -9.75 11.38 0.97
C TRP A 117 -9.40 12.61 0.15
N CYS A 118 -8.25 12.63 -0.55
CA CYS A 118 -7.86 13.75 -1.41
C CYS A 118 -8.92 14.01 -2.49
N VAL A 119 -9.30 12.99 -3.25
CA VAL A 119 -10.31 13.14 -4.33
C VAL A 119 -11.67 13.63 -3.81
N THR A 120 -12.05 13.27 -2.59
CA THR A 120 -13.38 13.58 -2.04
C THR A 120 -13.42 14.93 -1.33
N ASN A 121 -12.31 15.35 -0.72
CA ASN A 121 -12.26 16.51 0.17
C ASN A 121 -11.50 17.71 -0.43
N THR A 122 -10.90 17.59 -1.61
CA THR A 122 -10.18 18.69 -2.25
C THR A 122 -10.79 19.08 -3.59
N GLY A 123 -10.82 20.39 -3.83
CA GLY A 123 -11.08 21.02 -5.12
C GLY A 123 -9.79 21.44 -5.83
N GLU A 124 -9.96 22.05 -7.00
CA GLU A 124 -8.84 22.62 -7.74
C GLU A 124 -8.20 23.77 -6.96
N PHE A 125 -6.86 23.81 -6.92
CA PHE A 125 -6.06 24.82 -6.20
C PHE A 125 -6.16 24.78 -4.67
N ASP A 126 -6.87 23.80 -4.11
CA ASP A 126 -6.89 23.62 -2.66
C ASP A 126 -5.51 23.28 -2.11
N ARG A 127 -5.24 23.80 -0.92
CA ARG A 127 -4.06 23.49 -0.13
C ARG A 127 -4.51 22.73 1.09
N VAL A 128 -3.96 21.55 1.28
CA VAL A 128 -4.30 20.70 2.42
C VAL A 128 -3.05 20.34 3.20
N SER A 129 -3.09 20.56 4.50
CA SER A 129 -2.04 20.12 5.42
C SER A 129 -2.05 18.60 5.56
N ILE A 130 -0.87 17.98 5.56
CA ILE A 130 -0.72 16.56 5.90
C ILE A 130 -1.30 16.26 7.29
N GLU A 131 -1.17 17.20 8.23
CA GLU A 131 -1.66 17.00 9.59
C GLU A 131 -3.18 16.81 9.63
N ASP A 132 -3.91 17.52 8.78
CA ASP A 132 -5.37 17.39 8.68
C ASP A 132 -5.76 16.02 8.11
N ILE A 133 -5.09 15.57 7.05
CA ILE A 133 -5.31 14.26 6.43
C ILE A 133 -4.98 13.14 7.43
N ALA A 134 -3.82 13.24 8.10
CA ALA A 134 -3.34 12.29 9.10
C ALA A 134 -4.33 12.17 10.26
N LYS A 135 -4.84 13.29 10.76
CA LYS A 135 -5.83 13.35 11.83
C LYS A 135 -7.17 12.73 11.42
N ASP A 136 -7.68 13.08 10.25
CA ASP A 136 -8.97 12.58 9.75
C ASP A 136 -8.95 11.07 9.50
N LEU A 137 -7.82 10.56 9.00
CA LEU A 137 -7.67 9.15 8.67
C LEU A 137 -7.08 8.31 9.83
N ASN A 138 -6.62 8.96 10.90
CA ASN A 138 -5.86 8.34 11.99
C ASN A 138 -4.66 7.53 11.45
N ILE A 139 -3.85 8.18 10.61
CA ILE A 139 -2.62 7.63 10.01
C ILE A 139 -1.47 8.54 10.45
N ASP A 140 -0.27 7.99 10.66
CA ASP A 140 0.89 8.82 10.99
C ASP A 140 1.26 9.76 9.83
N THR A 141 1.67 10.99 10.16
CA THR A 141 1.99 12.04 9.18
C THR A 141 3.11 11.61 8.23
N SER A 142 4.08 10.81 8.69
CA SER A 142 5.21 10.35 7.87
C SER A 142 4.76 9.40 6.75
N THR A 143 3.76 8.57 7.04
CA THR A 143 3.15 7.64 6.09
C THR A 143 2.28 8.38 5.09
N VAL A 144 1.48 9.35 5.55
CA VAL A 144 0.69 10.22 4.65
C VAL A 144 1.60 10.98 3.69
N GLU A 145 2.69 11.58 4.21
CA GLU A 145 3.71 12.25 3.41
C GLU A 145 4.26 11.35 2.30
N LYS A 146 4.79 10.18 2.66
CA LYS A 146 5.30 9.20 1.69
C LYS A 146 4.24 8.79 0.65
N ILE A 147 2.98 8.62 1.07
CA ILE A 147 1.90 8.25 0.15
C ILE A 147 1.65 9.37 -0.86
N LEU A 148 1.56 10.62 -0.40
CA LEU A 148 1.28 11.77 -1.26
C LEU A 148 2.44 12.04 -2.24
N GLU A 149 3.69 11.96 -1.77
CA GLU A 149 4.87 12.06 -2.64
C GLU A 149 4.84 11.02 -3.76
N ASN A 150 4.57 9.76 -3.41
CA ASN A 150 4.48 8.67 -4.38
C ASN A 150 3.31 8.88 -5.35
N ALA A 151 2.14 9.26 -4.83
CA ALA A 151 0.92 9.47 -5.63
C ALA A 151 1.07 10.60 -6.64
N VAL A 152 1.69 11.71 -6.24
CA VAL A 152 2.00 12.83 -7.14
C VAL A 152 3.03 12.39 -8.18
N PHE A 153 4.07 11.67 -7.76
CA PHE A 153 5.11 11.17 -8.68
C PHE A 153 4.54 10.21 -9.74
N ASP A 154 3.64 9.31 -9.34
CA ASP A 154 3.00 8.33 -10.22
C ASP A 154 1.92 8.93 -11.13
N GLY A 155 1.48 10.15 -10.82
CA GLY A 155 0.37 10.82 -11.50
C GLY A 155 -1.00 10.26 -11.10
N ASP A 156 -1.10 9.66 -9.91
CA ASP A 156 -2.37 9.26 -9.28
C ASP A 156 -3.10 10.48 -8.70
N LEU A 157 -2.34 11.45 -8.18
CA LEU A 157 -2.83 12.77 -7.77
C LEU A 157 -2.22 13.84 -8.68
N ILE A 158 -3.05 14.80 -9.08
CA ILE A 158 -2.62 15.99 -9.82
C ILE A 158 -2.37 17.09 -8.79
N GLY A 159 -1.12 17.31 -8.46
CA GLY A 159 -0.74 18.28 -7.44
C GLY A 159 0.76 18.41 -7.32
N GLU A 160 1.18 19.32 -6.45
CA GLU A 160 2.55 19.45 -5.99
C GLU A 160 2.59 19.26 -4.49
N TYR A 161 3.60 18.54 -4.04
CA TYR A 161 3.88 18.41 -2.62
C TYR A 161 4.85 19.51 -2.19
N ASP A 162 4.42 20.40 -1.29
CA ASP A 162 5.25 21.45 -0.70
C ASP A 162 5.94 20.89 0.55
N GLU A 163 7.16 20.36 0.36
CA GLU A 163 7.96 19.73 1.43
C GLU A 163 8.23 20.67 2.61
N LEU A 164 8.32 21.99 2.37
CA LEU A 164 8.61 22.98 3.40
C LEU A 164 7.41 23.24 4.30
N LYS A 165 6.22 23.28 3.70
CA LYS A 165 4.97 23.53 4.42
C LYS A 165 4.24 22.26 4.84
N LYS A 166 4.67 21.10 4.35
CA LYS A 166 3.99 19.81 4.54
C LYS A 166 2.53 19.87 4.06
N GLU A 167 2.34 20.49 2.89
CA GLU A 167 1.03 20.68 2.26
C GLU A 167 0.97 19.99 0.90
N LEU A 168 -0.17 19.39 0.57
CA LEU A 168 -0.53 19.05 -0.80
C LEU A 168 -1.20 20.25 -1.45
N VAL A 169 -0.63 20.74 -2.55
CA VAL A 169 -1.24 21.74 -3.43
C VAL A 169 -1.92 21.01 -4.58
N CYS A 170 -3.25 20.95 -4.56
CA CYS A 170 -4.02 20.32 -5.62
C CYS A 170 -3.97 21.20 -6.87
N LEU A 171 -3.60 20.63 -8.01
CA LEU A 171 -3.55 21.36 -9.28
C LEU A 171 -4.82 21.06 -10.11
N PRO A 172 -5.24 21.97 -11.00
CA PRO A 172 -6.47 21.81 -11.78
C PRO A 172 -6.38 20.55 -12.64
N PHE A 173 -7.53 19.87 -12.79
CA PHE A 173 -7.62 18.60 -13.51
C PHE A 173 -7.68 18.86 -15.03
N GLU A 174 -6.68 19.53 -15.58
CA GLU A 174 -6.48 19.53 -17.03
C GLU A 174 -6.06 18.12 -17.42
N LYS A 175 -7.01 17.34 -17.99
CA LYS A 175 -6.82 15.97 -18.50
C LYS A 175 -5.56 15.81 -19.38
N GLU A 176 -5.03 16.90 -19.91
CA GLU A 176 -3.96 16.97 -20.89
C GLU A 176 -2.57 17.26 -20.29
N LYS A 177 -2.43 17.50 -18.97
CA LYS A 177 -1.15 17.86 -18.34
C LYS A 177 -0.80 17.06 -17.10
N ARG A 178 -1.12 15.77 -17.05
CA ARG A 178 -0.55 14.91 -16.02
C ARG A 178 0.95 14.82 -16.24
N GLN A 179 1.73 15.49 -15.41
CA GLN A 179 3.18 15.49 -15.49
C GLN A 179 3.69 14.22 -14.81
N LEU A 180 4.16 13.24 -15.59
CA LEU A 180 4.80 12.05 -15.03
C LEU A 180 6.29 12.32 -14.87
N LYS A 181 6.93 11.71 -13.88
CA LYS A 181 8.39 11.74 -13.78
C LYS A 181 8.98 10.40 -14.19
N CYS A 182 10.02 10.44 -15.01
CA CYS A 182 10.77 9.24 -15.37
C CYS A 182 11.47 8.71 -14.12
N VAL A 183 11.20 7.46 -13.77
CA VAL A 183 11.78 6.74 -12.61
C VAL A 183 13.31 6.60 -12.62
N ILE A 184 13.98 6.95 -13.72
CA ILE A 184 15.44 6.86 -13.88
C ILE A 184 16.08 8.24 -13.87
N CYS A 185 15.63 9.15 -14.74
CA CYS A 185 16.25 10.47 -14.87
C CYS A 185 15.53 11.57 -14.07
N HIS A 186 14.38 11.29 -13.47
CA HIS A 186 13.52 12.22 -12.73
C HIS A 186 13.03 13.43 -13.53
N GLN A 187 13.27 13.45 -14.85
CA GLN A 187 12.72 14.45 -15.76
C GLN A 187 11.27 14.13 -16.10
N MET A 188 10.54 15.17 -16.49
CA MET A 188 9.14 15.05 -16.90
C MET A 188 8.99 14.20 -18.17
N VAL A 189 7.96 13.35 -18.17
CA VAL A 189 7.48 12.58 -19.32
C VAL A 189 6.04 12.99 -19.54
N MET A 190 5.74 13.48 -20.74
CA MET A 190 4.38 13.85 -21.11
C MET A 190 3.55 12.58 -21.40
N PHE A 191 2.23 12.65 -21.26
CA PHE A 191 1.36 11.49 -21.51
C PHE A 191 1.34 11.06 -22.97
N ASP A 192 1.44 12.03 -23.88
CA ASP A 192 1.50 11.86 -25.33
C ASP A 192 2.92 11.60 -25.85
N ASP A 193 3.90 11.46 -24.95
CA ASP A 193 5.27 11.18 -25.34
C ASP A 193 5.38 9.75 -25.90
N PRO A 194 5.83 9.57 -27.17
CA PRO A 194 6.01 8.23 -27.73
C PRO A 194 7.11 7.42 -27.02
N GLU A 195 7.98 8.07 -26.23
CA GLU A 195 8.92 7.39 -25.35
C GLU A 195 8.31 6.97 -24.01
N LEU A 196 7.05 7.31 -23.70
CA LEU A 196 6.43 6.92 -22.44
C LEU A 196 6.20 5.39 -22.41
N VAL A 197 6.82 4.76 -21.42
CA VAL A 197 6.54 3.37 -21.04
C VAL A 197 6.25 3.29 -19.54
N ARG A 198 5.36 2.38 -19.16
CA ARG A 198 4.97 2.17 -17.77
C ARG A 198 5.22 0.74 -17.33
N CYS A 199 5.62 0.58 -16.06
CA CYS A 199 5.66 -0.73 -15.43
C CYS A 199 4.25 -1.30 -15.30
N LYS A 200 3.99 -2.53 -15.74
CA LYS A 200 2.67 -3.16 -15.63
C LYS A 200 2.20 -3.31 -14.17
N PHE A 201 3.14 -3.49 -13.23
CA PHE A 201 2.91 -3.72 -11.82
C PHE A 201 2.70 -2.43 -11.03
N CYS A 202 3.73 -1.58 -10.94
CA CYS A 202 3.68 -0.36 -10.11
C CYS A 202 3.34 0.92 -10.88
N LYS A 203 3.05 0.83 -12.19
CA LYS A 203 2.64 1.95 -13.07
C LYS A 203 3.63 3.12 -13.22
N SER A 204 4.80 3.03 -12.57
CA SER A 204 5.88 4.01 -12.68
C SER A 204 6.24 4.30 -14.14
N ALA A 205 6.32 5.57 -14.49
CA ALA A 205 6.64 6.03 -15.83
C ALA A 205 8.16 6.08 -16.07
N ALA A 206 8.58 5.83 -17.30
CA ALA A 206 9.96 6.02 -17.73
C ALA A 206 10.00 6.41 -19.21
N HIS A 207 11.05 7.12 -19.60
CA HIS A 207 11.45 7.17 -21.01
C HIS A 207 11.91 5.79 -21.45
N ARG A 208 11.45 5.34 -22.60
CA ARG A 208 11.77 4.03 -23.20
C ARG A 208 13.27 3.85 -23.33
N SER A 209 13.97 4.88 -23.80
CA SER A 209 15.43 4.89 -23.90
C SER A 209 16.14 4.67 -22.55
N HIS A 210 15.64 5.26 -21.46
CA HIS A 210 16.21 5.10 -20.13
C HIS A 210 15.93 3.72 -19.53
N ILE A 211 14.68 3.24 -19.59
CA ILE A 211 14.35 1.92 -19.02
C ILE A 211 15.08 0.80 -19.75
N MET A 212 15.29 0.91 -21.06
CA MET A 212 16.03 -0.08 -21.83
C MET A 212 17.53 -0.08 -21.49
N LYS A 213 18.11 1.09 -21.18
CA LYS A 213 19.49 1.15 -20.65
C LYS A 213 19.59 0.47 -19.28
N TRP A 214 18.61 0.70 -18.40
CA TRP A 214 18.53 0.03 -17.10
C TRP A 214 18.43 -1.50 -17.26
N VAL A 215 17.52 -1.99 -18.12
CA VAL A 215 17.34 -3.44 -18.35
C VAL A 215 18.63 -4.10 -18.82
N ARG A 216 19.39 -3.44 -19.70
CA ARG A 216 20.69 -3.95 -20.18
C ARG A 216 21.76 -4.00 -19.09
N ALA A 217 21.72 -3.09 -18.12
CA ALA A 217 22.75 -2.96 -17.08
C ALA A 217 22.43 -3.74 -15.80
N ALA A 218 21.18 -3.66 -15.34
CA ALA A 218 20.72 -4.18 -14.05
C ALA A 218 19.77 -5.39 -14.17
N GLY A 219 19.46 -5.82 -15.40
CA GLY A 219 18.58 -6.95 -15.70
C GLY A 219 17.11 -6.58 -15.86
N GLU A 220 16.25 -7.58 -16.13
CA GLU A 220 14.82 -7.42 -16.39
C GLU A 220 13.98 -7.09 -15.14
N LYS A 221 14.42 -6.15 -14.30
CA LYS A 221 13.70 -5.72 -13.09
C LYS A 221 13.33 -4.25 -13.16
N CYS A 222 12.14 -3.91 -12.67
CA CYS A 222 11.72 -2.51 -12.53
C CYS A 222 12.62 -1.78 -11.51
N PRO A 223 13.14 -0.58 -11.83
CA PRO A 223 14.00 0.19 -10.92
C PRO A 223 13.27 0.65 -9.64
N ARG A 224 11.93 0.64 -9.63
CA ARG A 224 11.12 1.00 -8.46
C ARG A 224 10.64 -0.21 -7.67
N CYS A 225 9.78 -1.03 -8.27
CA CYS A 225 9.18 -2.16 -7.54
C CYS A 225 10.00 -3.45 -7.57
N MET A 226 11.13 -3.48 -8.29
CA MET A 226 12.03 -4.63 -8.42
C MET A 226 11.39 -5.92 -8.99
N SER A 227 10.13 -5.86 -9.40
CA SER A 227 9.40 -6.94 -10.08
C SER A 227 9.96 -7.15 -11.49
N LYS A 228 9.76 -8.36 -12.04
CA LYS A 228 10.15 -8.65 -13.43
C LYS A 228 9.47 -7.64 -14.36
N LEU A 229 10.27 -6.94 -15.17
CA LEU A 229 9.79 -5.80 -15.93
C LEU A 229 8.95 -6.27 -17.13
N GLU A 230 7.65 -6.03 -17.04
CA GLU A 230 6.73 -6.05 -18.18
C GLU A 230 6.31 -4.62 -18.48
N LEU A 231 6.63 -4.13 -19.68
CA LEU A 231 6.31 -2.76 -20.10
C LEU A 231 4.95 -2.70 -20.78
N GLN A 232 4.17 -1.68 -20.43
CA GLN A 232 2.96 -1.26 -21.13
C GLN A 232 3.30 0.02 -21.89
N GLU A 233 3.04 0.04 -23.20
CA GLU A 233 3.19 1.27 -24.01
C GLU A 233 2.11 2.29 -23.61
N GLY A 234 2.47 3.58 -23.62
CA GLY A 234 1.51 4.67 -23.43
C GLY A 234 0.40 4.61 -24.48
N ILE A 235 -0.84 4.92 -24.08
CA ILE A 235 -1.99 5.09 -24.98
C ILE A 235 -2.04 6.55 -25.40
#